data_AF-A0A2N7N0R2-F1
#
_entry.id   AF-A0A2N7N0R2-F1
#
_cell.length_a   1.000
_cell.length_b   1.000
_cell.length_c   1.000
_cell.angle_alpha   90.00
_cell.angle_beta   90.00
_cell.angle_gamma   90.00
#
_symmetry.space_group_name_H-M   'P 1'
#
loop_
_entity.id
_entity.type
_entity.pdbx_description
1 polymer ?
#
loop_
_entity_poly.entity_id
_entity_poly.type
_entity_poly.pdbx_seq_one_letter_code
_entity_poly.pdbx_strand_id
1 'polypeptide(L)'
;MIKFQKGSLTVETAMGLPVLLMVLFTWFDLSVLTYSMGVTDHALTAAVMSSKKQGSSHSTEKVDYQDVIKTKLESSGGALWSKVVDHSTVSASVYYFKNLTDFVHCNRSGKALKECPNIKKGDAAANSVNMPIAIYQLSFTYQPLFNFVLPSMTINREMVAAQEYERCTFKLGEEISCGS
;
A
#
# COMPACT_ATOMS: atom_id res chain seq x y z
N MET A 1 -1.28 -8.47 62.41
CA MET A 1 -0.40 -7.34 62.07
C MET A 1 0.48 -7.78 60.91
N ILE A 2 0.14 -7.39 59.67
CA ILE A 2 0.86 -7.84 58.47
C ILE A 2 2.19 -7.07 58.43
N LYS A 3 3.32 -7.77 58.59
CA LYS A 3 4.65 -7.18 58.46
C LYS A 3 4.87 -6.79 56.99
N PHE A 4 4.89 -5.50 56.70
CA PHE A 4 5.29 -5.00 55.38
C PHE A 4 6.78 -5.30 55.15
N GLN A 5 7.08 -6.22 54.23
CA GLN A 5 8.45 -6.47 53.78
C GLN A 5 8.86 -5.39 52.78
N LYS A 6 9.61 -4.39 53.27
CA LYS A 6 10.08 -3.24 52.47
C LYS A 6 10.90 -3.63 51.23
N GLY A 7 11.52 -4.82 51.20
CA GLY A 7 12.29 -5.32 50.06
C GLY A 7 11.45 -5.92 48.92
N SER A 8 10.25 -6.44 49.23
CA SER A 8 9.39 -7.08 48.22
C SER A 8 8.89 -6.08 47.17
N LEU A 9 8.54 -4.87 47.62
CA LEU A 9 8.06 -3.80 46.74
C LEU A 9 9.13 -3.34 45.75
N THR A 10 10.40 -3.28 46.16
CA THR A 10 11.51 -2.89 45.29
C THR A 10 11.75 -3.93 44.20
N VAL A 11 11.69 -5.22 44.53
CA VAL A 11 11.87 -6.31 43.56
C VAL A 11 10.72 -6.36 42.56
N GLU A 12 9.48 -6.25 43.05
CA GLU A 12 8.28 -6.22 42.20
C GLU A 12 8.30 -5.02 41.25
N THR A 13 8.68 -3.84 41.74
CA THR A 13 8.81 -2.64 40.90
C THR A 13 9.94 -2.78 39.88
N ALA A 14 11.08 -3.35 40.27
CA ALA A 14 12.22 -3.54 39.38
C ALA A 14 11.92 -4.51 38.23
N MET A 15 11.05 -5.50 38.45
CA MET A 15 10.62 -6.44 37.41
C MET A 15 9.38 -5.97 36.63
N GLY A 16 8.43 -5.32 37.30
CA GLY A 16 7.18 -4.86 36.71
C GLY A 16 7.33 -3.61 35.83
N LEU A 17 8.18 -2.66 36.23
CA LEU A 17 8.37 -1.41 35.48
C LEU A 17 8.94 -1.64 34.07
N PRO A 18 9.98 -2.47 33.86
CA PRO A 18 10.47 -2.76 32.51
C PRO A 18 9.42 -3.42 31.61
N VAL A 19 8.60 -4.33 32.17
CA VAL A 19 7.52 -5.00 31.43
C VAL A 19 6.45 -3.98 31.02
N LEU A 20 6.04 -3.11 31.95
CA LEU A 20 5.10 -2.04 31.67
C LEU A 20 5.63 -1.08 30.58
N LEU A 21 6.90 -0.69 30.65
CA LEU A 21 7.52 0.16 29.63
C LEU A 21 7.57 -0.52 28.25
N MET A 22 7.90 -1.81 28.19
CA MET A 22 7.85 -2.56 26.92
C MET A 22 6.44 -2.56 26.31
N VAL A 23 5.40 -2.79 27.12
CA VAL A 23 4.01 -2.74 26.65
C VAL A 23 3.65 -1.36 26.11
N LEU A 24 4.02 -0.28 26.82
CA LEU A 24 3.75 1.09 26.39
C LEU A 24 4.47 1.44 25.08
N PHE A 25 5.74 1.06 24.92
CA PHE A 25 6.47 1.28 23.68
C PHE A 25 5.90 0.46 22.52
N THR A 26 5.50 -0.79 22.77
CA THR A 26 4.81 -1.62 21.76
C THR A 26 3.51 -0.95 21.30
N TRP A 27 2.71 -0.45 22.25
CA TRP A 27 1.45 0.21 21.96
C TRP A 27 1.63 1.50 21.15
N PHE A 28 2.68 2.26 21.48
CA PHE A 28 3.05 3.45 20.73
C PHE A 28 3.45 3.09 19.29
N ASP A 29 4.31 2.11 19.08
CA ASP A 29 4.70 1.66 17.74
C ASP A 29 3.50 1.13 16.93
N LEU A 30 2.57 0.42 17.57
CA LEU A 30 1.35 -0.05 16.91
C LEU A 30 0.45 1.12 16.44
N SER A 31 0.41 2.19 17.21
CA SER A 31 -0.33 3.41 16.86
C SER A 31 0.32 4.11 15.66
N VAL A 32 1.65 4.23 15.67
CA VAL A 32 2.41 4.83 14.56
C VAL A 32 2.31 3.97 13.29
N LEU A 33 2.35 2.66 13.43
CA LEU A 33 2.13 1.72 12.33
C LEU A 33 0.76 1.95 11.68
N THR A 34 -0.29 2.00 12.51
CA THR A 34 -1.67 2.16 12.03
C THR A 34 -1.84 3.50 11.31
N TYR A 35 -1.27 4.58 11.86
CA TYR A 35 -1.21 5.89 11.21
C TYR A 35 -0.51 5.81 9.85
N SER A 36 0.69 5.24 9.80
CA SER A 36 1.48 5.14 8.56
C SER A 36 0.78 4.30 7.49
N MET A 37 0.10 3.23 7.88
CA MET A 37 -0.74 2.43 6.98
C MET A 37 -1.89 3.28 6.41
N GLY A 38 -2.63 3.99 7.25
CA GLY A 38 -3.76 4.81 6.81
C GLY A 38 -3.35 5.93 5.85
N VAL A 39 -2.23 6.60 6.12
CA VAL A 39 -1.69 7.62 5.22
C VAL A 39 -1.22 7.02 3.89
N THR A 40 -0.57 5.87 3.93
CA THR A 40 -0.11 5.17 2.71
C THR A 40 -1.30 4.71 1.86
N ASP A 41 -2.35 4.16 2.46
CA ASP A 41 -3.56 3.71 1.76
C ASP A 41 -4.33 4.90 1.15
N HIS A 42 -4.37 6.04 1.86
CA HIS A 42 -4.93 7.28 1.33
C HIS A 42 -4.12 7.79 0.13
N ALA A 43 -2.81 7.86 0.25
CA ALA A 43 -1.93 8.35 -0.81
C ALA A 43 -1.94 7.42 -2.04
N LEU A 44 -2.01 6.10 -1.84
CA LEU A 44 -2.20 5.12 -2.90
C LEU A 44 -3.53 5.36 -3.64
N THR A 45 -4.63 5.50 -2.91
CA THR A 45 -5.96 5.76 -3.50
C THR A 45 -5.98 7.09 -4.27
N ALA A 46 -5.38 8.13 -3.69
CA ALA A 46 -5.26 9.43 -4.34
C ALA A 46 -4.41 9.36 -5.63
N ALA A 47 -3.32 8.60 -5.61
CA ALA A 47 -2.47 8.36 -6.76
C ALA A 47 -3.21 7.62 -7.89
N VAL A 48 -3.94 6.53 -7.56
CA VAL A 48 -4.80 5.79 -8.51
C VAL A 48 -5.80 6.74 -9.16
N MET A 49 -6.49 7.54 -8.34
CA MET A 49 -7.51 8.46 -8.82
C MET A 49 -6.91 9.56 -9.71
N SER A 50 -5.73 10.09 -9.37
CA SER A 50 -5.02 11.04 -10.24
C SER A 50 -4.54 10.41 -11.54
N SER A 51 -4.03 9.17 -11.50
CA SER A 51 -3.58 8.48 -12.71
C SER A 51 -4.74 8.16 -13.65
N LYS A 52 -5.93 7.84 -13.10
CA LYS A 52 -7.15 7.66 -13.90
C LYS A 52 -7.56 8.94 -14.63
N LYS A 53 -7.34 10.12 -14.04
CA LYS A 53 -7.63 11.42 -14.65
C LYS A 53 -6.61 11.82 -15.72
N GLN A 54 -5.33 11.50 -15.50
CA GLN A 54 -4.23 11.84 -16.40
C GLN A 54 -4.06 10.83 -17.55
N GLY A 55 -4.55 9.61 -17.39
CA GLY A 55 -4.49 8.51 -18.37
C GLY A 55 -5.55 8.57 -19.48
N SER A 56 -6.08 9.74 -19.81
CA SER A 56 -6.85 9.91 -21.05
C SER A 56 -5.97 9.49 -22.24
N SER A 57 -6.47 8.62 -23.12
CA SER A 57 -5.78 8.01 -24.28
C SER A 57 -5.08 8.98 -25.28
N HIS A 58 -4.97 10.26 -24.96
CA HIS A 58 -4.30 11.34 -25.70
C HIS A 58 -3.06 11.92 -25.01
N SER A 59 -2.75 11.54 -23.77
CA SER A 59 -1.55 12.01 -23.09
C SER A 59 -0.35 11.15 -23.48
N THR A 60 0.55 11.72 -24.29
CA THR A 60 1.86 11.17 -24.65
C THR A 60 2.82 11.08 -23.44
N GLU A 61 2.41 11.60 -22.28
CA GLU A 61 3.21 11.63 -21.06
C GLU A 61 3.14 10.30 -20.31
N LYS A 62 4.32 9.69 -20.16
CA LYS A 62 4.53 8.53 -19.30
C LYS A 62 4.26 8.95 -17.85
N VAL A 63 3.09 8.60 -17.32
CA VAL A 63 2.81 8.78 -15.90
C VAL A 63 3.69 7.81 -15.12
N ASP A 64 4.78 8.30 -14.53
CA ASP A 64 5.58 7.52 -13.60
C ASP A 64 4.78 7.35 -12.30
N TYR A 65 4.11 6.21 -12.22
CA TYR A 65 3.25 5.87 -11.10
C TYR A 65 4.00 5.88 -9.75
N GLN A 66 5.30 5.58 -9.78
CA GLN A 66 6.15 5.65 -8.60
C GLN A 66 6.35 7.09 -8.14
N ASP A 67 6.51 8.03 -9.06
CA ASP A 67 6.73 9.44 -8.75
C ASP A 67 5.46 10.11 -8.21
N VAL A 68 4.31 9.79 -8.82
CA VAL A 68 2.99 10.27 -8.35
C VAL A 68 2.73 9.78 -6.93
N ILE A 69 2.98 8.49 -6.66
CA ILE A 69 2.86 7.91 -5.32
C ILE A 69 3.81 8.59 -4.36
N LYS A 70 5.10 8.71 -4.69
CA LYS A 70 6.10 9.36 -3.82
C LYS A 70 5.68 10.78 -3.47
N THR A 71 5.26 11.57 -4.45
CA THR A 71 4.78 12.94 -4.23
C THR A 71 3.54 12.99 -3.35
N LYS A 72 2.59 12.06 -3.53
CA LYS A 72 1.39 11.96 -2.68
C LYS A 72 1.72 11.52 -1.26
N LEU A 73 2.68 10.61 -1.07
CA LEU A 73 3.12 10.18 0.25
C LEU A 73 3.95 11.27 0.95
N GLU A 74 4.76 12.03 0.24
CA GLU A 74 5.51 13.16 0.83
C GLU A 74 4.58 14.30 1.26
N SER A 75 3.55 14.60 0.46
CA SER A 75 2.56 15.63 0.81
C SER A 75 1.57 15.18 1.90
N SER A 76 1.26 13.88 2.02
CA SER A 76 0.27 13.36 2.97
C SER A 76 0.89 12.75 4.23
N GLY A 77 2.09 12.18 4.14
CA GLY A 77 2.83 11.42 5.17
C GLY A 77 3.23 12.23 6.40
N GLY A 78 3.60 13.49 6.18
CA GLY A 78 4.22 14.32 7.20
C GLY A 78 5.55 13.74 7.72
N ALA A 79 6.09 14.37 8.76
CA ALA A 79 7.42 14.05 9.28
C ALA A 79 7.51 12.67 9.99
N LEU A 80 6.39 12.10 10.43
CA LEU A 80 6.38 10.80 11.10
C LEU A 80 6.53 9.64 10.11
N TRP A 81 5.82 9.69 8.98
CA TRP A 81 5.88 8.63 7.97
C TRP A 81 7.29 8.50 7.38
N SER A 82 7.97 9.62 7.11
CA SER A 82 9.34 9.62 6.58
C SER A 82 10.40 9.10 7.55
N LYS A 83 10.07 8.99 8.84
CA LYS A 83 10.97 8.44 9.88
C LYS A 83 10.78 6.95 10.08
N VAL A 84 9.60 6.42 9.80
CA VAL A 84 9.25 5.00 10.02
C VAL A 84 9.13 4.21 8.72
N VAL A 85 9.37 4.84 7.57
CA VAL A 85 9.43 4.17 6.27
C VAL A 85 10.77 4.48 5.61
N ASP A 86 11.42 3.43 5.15
CA ASP A 86 12.63 3.57 4.35
C ASP A 86 12.26 3.98 2.91
N HIS A 87 12.47 5.26 2.60
CA HIS A 87 12.20 5.84 1.28
C HIS A 87 12.88 5.09 0.12
N SER A 88 14.04 4.46 0.36
CA SER A 88 14.76 3.70 -0.66
C SER A 88 14.05 2.41 -1.04
N THR A 89 13.21 1.89 -0.15
CA THR A 89 12.46 0.63 -0.32
C THR A 89 11.08 0.84 -0.94
N VAL A 90 10.64 2.09 -1.10
CA VAL A 90 9.32 2.40 -1.66
C VAL A 90 9.31 2.13 -3.15
N SER A 91 8.61 1.07 -3.54
CA SER A 91 8.43 0.65 -4.93
C SER A 91 6.95 0.56 -5.25
N ALA A 92 6.55 1.22 -6.34
CA ALA A 92 5.21 1.10 -6.89
C ALA A 92 5.24 0.51 -8.29
N SER A 93 4.27 -0.34 -8.59
CA SER A 93 4.11 -0.91 -9.92
C SER A 93 2.63 -1.09 -10.24
N VAL A 94 2.29 -1.00 -11.53
CA VAL A 94 0.95 -1.26 -12.02
C VAL A 94 1.00 -2.40 -13.03
N TYR A 95 0.00 -3.27 -12.94
CA TYR A 95 -0.20 -4.37 -13.86
C TYR A 95 -1.61 -4.36 -14.43
N TYR A 96 -1.71 -4.68 -15.70
CA TYR A 96 -2.93 -4.58 -16.48
C TYR A 96 -3.36 -5.95 -16.98
N PHE A 97 -4.66 -6.23 -16.83
CA PHE A 97 -5.31 -7.46 -17.29
C PHE A 97 -6.36 -7.14 -18.34
N LYS A 98 -6.35 -7.93 -19.42
CA LYS A 98 -7.31 -7.80 -20.51
C LYS A 98 -8.66 -8.41 -20.17
N ASN A 99 -8.66 -9.56 -19.49
CA ASN A 99 -9.86 -10.32 -19.17
C ASN A 99 -9.98 -10.57 -17.67
N LEU A 100 -11.22 -10.60 -17.17
CA LEU A 100 -11.50 -10.97 -15.79
C LEU A 100 -11.08 -12.41 -15.49
N THR A 101 -11.22 -13.32 -16.47
CA THR A 101 -10.84 -14.73 -16.32
C THR A 101 -9.33 -14.90 -16.07
N ASP A 102 -8.50 -14.14 -16.80
CA ASP A 102 -7.04 -14.16 -16.63
C ASP A 102 -6.65 -13.67 -15.22
N PHE A 103 -7.32 -12.61 -14.74
CA PHE A 103 -7.14 -12.10 -13.39
C PHE A 103 -7.54 -13.13 -12.33
N VAL A 104 -8.72 -13.75 -12.45
CA VAL A 104 -9.19 -14.77 -11.48
C VAL A 104 -8.26 -15.98 -11.47
N HIS A 105 -7.79 -16.43 -12.63
CA HIS A 105 -6.86 -17.54 -12.74
C HIS A 105 -5.50 -17.21 -12.10
N CYS A 106 -4.96 -16.03 -12.39
CA CYS A 106 -3.74 -15.50 -11.76
C CYS A 106 -3.89 -15.45 -10.23
N ASN A 107 -4.96 -14.84 -9.72
CA ASN A 107 -5.20 -14.70 -8.29
C ASN A 107 -5.32 -16.06 -7.57
N ARG A 108 -5.99 -17.04 -8.21
CA ARG A 108 -6.10 -18.40 -7.66
C ARG A 108 -4.80 -19.20 -7.71
N SER A 109 -3.88 -18.85 -8.60
CA SER A 109 -2.61 -19.58 -8.75
C SER A 109 -1.62 -19.30 -7.61
N GLY A 110 -1.82 -18.24 -6.84
CA GLY A 110 -0.90 -17.83 -5.76
C GLY A 110 0.48 -17.36 -6.24
N LYS A 111 0.67 -17.21 -7.56
CA LYS A 111 1.92 -16.71 -8.15
C LYS A 111 2.02 -15.20 -8.03
N ALA A 112 3.26 -14.68 -8.09
CA ALA A 112 3.47 -13.25 -8.19
C ALA A 112 2.82 -12.71 -9.48
N LEU A 113 2.26 -11.48 -9.43
CA LEU A 113 1.60 -10.87 -10.60
C LEU A 113 2.49 -10.87 -11.86
N LYS A 114 3.81 -10.69 -11.67
CA LYS A 114 4.80 -10.70 -12.77
C LYS A 114 4.84 -12.01 -13.56
N GLU A 115 4.41 -13.11 -12.97
CA GLU A 115 4.43 -14.46 -13.56
C GLU A 115 3.08 -14.85 -14.17
N CYS A 116 2.07 -13.98 -14.05
CA CYS A 116 0.74 -14.28 -14.56
C CYS A 116 0.68 -14.18 -16.09
N PRO A 117 -0.05 -15.09 -16.75
CA PRO A 117 -0.17 -15.07 -18.19
C PRO A 117 -0.95 -13.83 -18.66
N ASN A 118 -0.56 -13.29 -19.82
CA ASN A 118 -1.24 -12.18 -20.51
C ASN A 118 -1.32 -10.86 -19.70
N ILE A 119 -0.43 -10.68 -18.73
CA ILE A 119 -0.31 -9.44 -17.96
C ILE A 119 0.57 -8.44 -18.70
N LYS A 120 0.23 -7.16 -18.66
CA LYS A 120 1.13 -6.09 -19.10
C LYS A 120 1.51 -5.19 -17.93
N LYS A 121 2.79 -4.86 -17.81
CA LYS A 121 3.26 -3.89 -16.82
C LYS A 121 2.99 -2.47 -17.33
N GLY A 122 2.74 -1.50 -16.46
CA GLY A 122 2.54 -0.10 -16.85
C GLY A 122 3.82 0.70 -17.03
N ASP A 123 4.83 0.10 -17.62
CA ASP A 123 6.08 0.75 -18.04
C ASP A 123 5.91 1.57 -19.34
N ALA A 124 4.88 1.30 -20.14
CA ALA A 124 4.52 2.06 -21.34
C ALA A 124 3.01 2.35 -21.39
N ALA A 125 2.61 3.50 -21.92
CA ALA A 125 1.20 3.87 -22.08
C ALA A 125 0.42 2.88 -22.98
N ALA A 126 1.08 2.29 -23.99
CA ALA A 126 0.48 1.26 -24.84
C ALA A 126 0.05 -0.02 -24.07
N ASN A 127 0.59 -0.22 -22.86
CA ASN A 127 0.29 -1.39 -22.03
C ASN A 127 -1.01 -1.23 -21.22
N SER A 128 -1.54 -0.01 -21.07
CA SER A 128 -2.82 0.25 -20.41
C SER A 128 -4.01 0.25 -21.37
N VAL A 129 -3.77 0.35 -22.69
CA VAL A 129 -4.81 0.41 -23.71
C VAL A 129 -5.56 -0.92 -23.80
N ASN A 130 -6.91 -0.86 -23.84
CA ASN A 130 -7.77 -2.05 -23.89
C ASN A 130 -7.49 -3.03 -22.72
N MET A 131 -7.31 -2.49 -21.53
CA MET A 131 -7.09 -3.26 -20.31
C MET A 131 -8.08 -2.82 -19.23
N PRO A 132 -9.25 -3.49 -19.09
CA PRO A 132 -10.31 -3.04 -18.19
C PRO A 132 -9.95 -3.15 -16.70
N ILE A 133 -8.90 -3.89 -16.33
CA ILE A 133 -8.51 -4.14 -14.94
C ILE A 133 -7.06 -3.70 -14.75
N ALA A 134 -6.83 -2.87 -13.74
CA ALA A 134 -5.50 -2.46 -13.28
C ALA A 134 -5.28 -2.91 -11.83
N ILE A 135 -4.10 -3.42 -11.52
CA ILE A 135 -3.66 -3.74 -10.17
C ILE A 135 -2.46 -2.87 -9.84
N TYR A 136 -2.61 -2.03 -8.83
CA TYR A 136 -1.57 -1.18 -8.31
C TYR A 136 -0.96 -1.85 -7.08
N GLN A 137 0.32 -2.17 -7.15
CA GLN A 137 1.10 -2.72 -6.05
C GLN A 137 2.03 -1.65 -5.50
N LEU A 138 2.07 -1.51 -4.18
CA LEU A 138 2.98 -0.68 -3.43
C LEU A 138 3.68 -1.54 -2.38
N SER A 139 5.01 -1.51 -2.38
CA SER A 139 5.86 -2.21 -1.42
C SER A 139 6.75 -1.19 -0.72
N PHE A 140 6.87 -1.30 0.60
CA PHE A 140 7.78 -0.48 1.40
C PHE A 140 8.15 -1.21 2.69
N THR A 141 9.30 -0.85 3.27
CA THR A 141 9.73 -1.39 4.56
C THR A 141 9.38 -0.41 5.68
N TYR A 142 8.55 -0.88 6.62
CA TYR A 142 8.28 -0.20 7.87
C TYR A 142 9.39 -0.48 8.88
N GLN A 143 9.92 0.58 9.46
CA GLN A 143 10.93 0.57 10.52
C GLN A 143 10.29 1.13 11.80
N PRO A 144 9.97 0.26 12.78
CA PRO A 144 9.47 0.69 14.08
C PRO A 144 10.44 1.66 14.77
N LEU A 145 9.90 2.59 15.55
CA LEU A 145 10.71 3.55 16.31
C LEU A 145 11.49 2.83 17.42
N PHE A 146 10.90 1.79 18.01
CA PHE A 146 11.52 0.95 19.02
C PHE A 146 11.84 -0.44 18.46
N ASN A 147 12.88 -0.51 17.62
CA ASN A 147 13.28 -1.75 16.93
C ASN A 147 13.68 -2.91 17.86
N PHE A 148 13.96 -2.62 19.13
CA PHE A 148 14.27 -3.62 20.16
C PHE A 148 13.01 -4.35 20.65
N VAL A 149 11.83 -3.80 20.39
CA VAL A 149 10.52 -4.38 20.71
C VAL A 149 9.90 -5.06 19.49
N LEU A 150 9.91 -4.36 18.34
CA LEU A 150 9.33 -4.84 17.09
C LEU A 150 10.35 -4.79 15.96
N PRO A 151 10.53 -5.88 15.19
CA PRO A 151 11.44 -5.86 14.04
C PRO A 151 10.87 -5.05 12.89
N SER A 152 11.75 -4.58 12.01
CA SER A 152 11.35 -4.01 10.71
C SER A 152 10.59 -5.05 9.89
N MET A 153 9.59 -4.60 9.14
CA MET A 153 8.75 -5.48 8.32
C MET A 153 8.45 -4.86 6.96
N THR A 154 8.43 -5.68 5.93
CA THR A 154 8.01 -5.26 4.60
C THR A 154 6.49 -5.33 4.50
N ILE A 155 5.88 -4.22 4.10
CA ILE A 155 4.44 -4.08 3.90
C ILE A 155 4.17 -4.00 2.41
N ASN A 156 3.32 -4.90 1.94
CA ASN A 156 2.79 -4.89 0.59
C ASN A 156 1.33 -4.45 0.63
N ARG A 157 0.98 -3.50 -0.24
CA ARG A 157 -0.37 -2.99 -0.44
C ARG A 157 -0.74 -3.16 -1.90
N GLU A 158 -1.95 -3.65 -2.13
CA GLU A 158 -2.48 -3.86 -3.46
C GLU A 158 -3.85 -3.22 -3.57
N MET A 159 -4.10 -2.55 -4.68
CA MET A 159 -5.40 -1.99 -5.02
C MET A 159 -5.78 -2.42 -6.43
N VAL A 160 -6.95 -3.04 -6.56
CA VAL A 160 -7.53 -3.38 -7.86
C VAL A 160 -8.48 -2.27 -8.26
N ALA A 161 -8.33 -1.75 -9.46
CA ALA A 161 -9.20 -0.72 -10.03
C ALA A 161 -9.75 -1.16 -11.39
N ALA A 162 -11.04 -0.88 -11.61
CA ALA A 162 -11.64 -0.95 -12.93
C ALA A 162 -11.32 0.32 -13.73
N GLN A 163 -10.88 0.14 -14.98
CA GLN A 163 -10.63 1.23 -15.92
C GLN A 163 -11.92 1.54 -16.70
N GLU A 164 -12.64 2.56 -16.24
CA GLU A 164 -13.94 2.94 -16.80
C GLU A 164 -13.82 3.75 -18.10
N TYR A 165 -12.72 4.50 -18.29
CA TYR A 165 -12.51 5.30 -19.50
C TYR A 165 -12.41 4.44 -20.78
N GLU A 166 -11.85 3.23 -20.66
CA GLU A 166 -11.78 2.26 -21.76
C GLU A 166 -13.11 1.51 -21.96
N ARG A 167 -14.05 1.52 -20.99
CA ARG A 167 -15.34 0.81 -21.11
C ARG A 167 -16.26 1.40 -22.17
N CYS A 168 -16.16 2.69 -22.51
CA CYS A 168 -16.99 3.23 -23.61
C CYS A 168 -16.57 2.68 -24.99
N THR A 169 -15.44 1.95 -25.08
CA THR A 169 -15.05 1.14 -26.24
C THR A 169 -15.41 -0.35 -26.08
N PHE A 170 -15.59 -0.85 -24.86
CA PHE A 170 -15.87 -2.26 -24.58
C PHE A 170 -17.25 -2.48 -23.96
N LYS A 171 -18.16 -3.04 -24.78
CA LYS A 171 -19.44 -3.60 -24.31
C LYS A 171 -19.19 -4.79 -23.39
N LEU A 172 -19.28 -4.58 -22.07
CA LEU A 172 -19.44 -5.68 -21.12
C LEU A 172 -20.93 -6.07 -21.11
N GLY A 173 -21.30 -7.00 -21.99
CA GLY A 173 -22.69 -7.43 -22.14
C GLY A 173 -23.55 -6.51 -23.00
N GLU A 174 -24.77 -6.96 -23.31
CA GLU A 174 -25.71 -6.31 -24.23
C GLU A 174 -26.06 -4.89 -23.77
N GLU A 175 -25.65 -3.93 -24.59
CA GLU A 175 -26.11 -2.53 -24.68
C GLU A 175 -26.16 -1.68 -23.40
N ILE A 176 -25.01 -1.10 -23.04
CA ILE A 176 -24.99 0.18 -22.33
C ILE A 176 -24.19 1.18 -23.18
N SER A 177 -24.91 2.10 -23.81
CA SER A 177 -24.36 3.23 -24.55
C SER A 177 -23.96 4.34 -23.57
N CYS A 178 -22.71 4.79 -23.62
CA CYS A 178 -22.28 5.99 -22.91
C CYS A 178 -22.91 7.21 -23.59
N GLY A 179 -23.71 7.99 -22.85
CA GLY A 179 -24.30 9.23 -23.34
C GLY A 179 -23.25 10.26 -23.76
N SER A 180 -23.56 10.97 -24.84
CA SER A 180 -22.80 12.04 -25.47
C SER A 180 -22.49 13.20 -24.53
#